data_AF-A0AB74LKK1-F1
#
_entry.id   AF-A0AB74LKK1-F1
#
_cell.length_a   1.000
_cell.length_b   1.000
_cell.length_c   1.000
_cell.angle_alpha   90.00
_cell.angle_beta   90.00
_cell.angle_gamma   90.00
#
_symmetry.space_group_name_H-M   'P 1'
#
loop_
_entity.id
_entity.type
_entity.pdbx_description
1 polymer ?
#
loop_
_entity_poly.entity_id
_entity_poly.type
_entity_poly.pdbx_seq_one_letter_code
_entity_poly.pdbx_strand_id
1 'polypeptide(L)'
;MRPDSVNSAGIDIAAVYAVADRFSAAAELIDDAIGNHLTRLAFGGACAGRGHASRGDALRCRLDRLAGELSVWSRAAVQIAFALRAGANRYAEADLCAAARIG
;
A
#
# COMPACT_ATOMS: atom_id res chain seq x y z
N MET A 1 -36.04 -29.50 -9.50
CA MET A 1 -35.27 -28.65 -10.44
C MET A 1 -35.24 -27.25 -9.84
N ARG A 2 -34.23 -26.93 -9.03
CA ARG A 2 -34.01 -25.56 -8.55
C ARG A 2 -33.23 -24.85 -9.65
N PRO A 3 -33.58 -23.63 -10.06
CA PRO A 3 -32.71 -22.89 -10.95
C PRO A 3 -31.40 -22.67 -10.21
N ASP A 4 -30.32 -23.21 -10.77
CA ASP A 4 -28.97 -22.88 -10.36
C ASP A 4 -28.89 -21.36 -10.40
N SER A 5 -28.69 -20.77 -9.22
CA SER A 5 -28.43 -19.35 -9.07
C SER A 5 -27.34 -19.02 -10.07
N VAL A 6 -27.70 -18.27 -11.11
CA VAL A 6 -26.77 -17.68 -12.06
C VAL A 6 -25.63 -17.15 -11.22
N ASN A 7 -24.46 -17.80 -11.32
CA ASN A 7 -23.23 -17.27 -10.80
C ASN A 7 -23.04 -15.98 -11.58
N SER A 8 -23.55 -14.88 -11.01
CA SER A 8 -23.49 -13.57 -11.62
C SER A 8 -22.03 -13.38 -11.99
N ALA A 9 -21.75 -13.31 -13.28
CA ALA A 9 -20.42 -13.03 -13.81
C ALA A 9 -20.03 -11.55 -13.55
N GLY A 10 -20.49 -10.98 -12.43
CA GLY A 10 -20.20 -9.64 -11.95
C GLY A 10 -19.03 -9.67 -10.99
N ILE A 11 -18.17 -8.67 -11.09
CA ILE A 11 -17.05 -8.48 -10.17
C ILE A 11 -17.61 -8.21 -8.77
N ASP A 12 -17.07 -8.89 -7.75
CA ASP A 12 -17.33 -8.54 -6.36
C ASP A 12 -16.61 -7.24 -6.00
N ILE A 13 -17.32 -6.13 -6.19
CA ILE A 13 -16.84 -4.77 -5.94
C ILE A 13 -16.44 -4.59 -4.47
N ALA A 14 -17.15 -5.21 -3.52
CA ALA A 14 -16.83 -5.12 -2.10
C ALA A 14 -15.50 -5.83 -1.79
N ALA A 15 -15.25 -6.99 -2.39
CA ALA A 15 -13.96 -7.67 -2.28
C ALA A 15 -12.81 -6.84 -2.87
N VAL A 16 -13.02 -6.16 -4.00
CA VAL A 16 -12.00 -5.27 -4.60
C VAL A 16 -11.67 -4.08 -3.69
N TYR A 17 -12.68 -3.45 -3.10
CA TYR A 17 -12.47 -2.39 -2.11
C TYR A 17 -11.71 -2.89 -0.87
N ALA A 18 -12.06 -4.07 -0.35
CA ALA A 18 -11.36 -4.65 0.80
C ALA A 18 -9.86 -4.92 0.52
N VAL A 19 -9.52 -5.35 -0.70
CA VAL A 19 -8.13 -5.50 -1.13
C VAL A 19 -7.43 -4.13 -1.21
N ALA A 20 -8.09 -3.12 -1.77
CA ALA A 20 -7.55 -1.77 -1.85
C ALA A 20 -7.28 -1.19 -0.44
N ASP A 21 -8.18 -1.40 0.51
CA ASP A 21 -8.01 -0.96 1.90
C ASP A 21 -6.82 -1.66 2.56
N ARG A 22 -6.60 -2.94 2.26
CA ARG A 22 -5.45 -3.68 2.77
C ARG A 22 -4.12 -3.14 2.23
N PHE A 23 -4.08 -2.70 0.97
CA PHE A 23 -2.91 -2.03 0.40
C PHE A 23 -2.68 -0.64 1.03
N SER A 24 -3.74 0.13 1.28
CA SER A 24 -3.66 1.40 1.99
C SER A 24 -3.12 1.22 3.42
N ALA A 25 -3.65 0.25 4.18
CA ALA A 25 -3.18 -0.05 5.53
C ALA A 25 -1.72 -0.50 5.55
N ALA A 26 -1.28 -1.29 4.57
CA ALA A 26 0.12 -1.67 4.44
C ALA A 26 1.03 -0.45 4.19
N ALA A 27 0.61 0.48 3.30
CA ALA A 27 1.31 1.73 3.04
C ALA A 27 1.52 2.56 4.32
N GLU A 28 0.45 2.75 5.10
CA GLU A 28 0.47 3.48 6.36
C GLU A 28 1.44 2.85 7.37
N LEU A 29 1.41 1.52 7.54
CA LEU A 29 2.33 0.82 8.45
C LEU A 29 3.80 1.01 8.07
N ILE A 30 4.10 1.03 6.76
CA ILE A 30 5.47 1.26 6.28
C ILE A 30 5.89 2.70 6.55
N ASP A 31 5.02 3.67 6.23
CA ASP A 31 5.31 5.10 6.43
C ASP A 31 5.53 5.42 7.91
N ASP A 32 4.71 4.84 8.79
CA ASP A 32 4.88 4.94 10.24
C ASP A 32 6.19 4.29 10.71
N ALA A 33 6.54 3.13 10.19
CA ALA A 33 7.80 2.47 10.55
C ALA A 33 9.02 3.29 10.11
N ILE A 34 8.99 3.89 8.92
CA ILE A 34 10.04 4.79 8.45
C ILE A 34 10.10 6.04 9.34
N GLY A 35 8.97 6.72 9.51
CA GLY A 35 8.86 8.01 10.20
C GLY A 35 9.10 7.95 11.70
N ASN A 36 8.72 6.85 12.36
CA ASN A 36 8.86 6.69 13.81
C ASN A 36 10.04 5.83 14.22
N HIS A 37 10.42 4.80 13.46
CA HIS A 37 11.48 3.90 13.91
C HIS A 37 12.81 4.19 13.25
N LEU A 38 12.86 4.33 11.92
CA LEU A 38 14.15 4.48 11.22
C LEU A 38 14.77 5.88 11.40
N THR A 39 13.98 6.94 11.38
CA THR A 39 14.47 8.32 11.59
C THR A 39 14.90 8.59 13.04
N ARG A 40 14.31 7.88 14.02
CA ARG A 40 14.64 8.01 15.46
C ARG A 40 15.89 7.26 15.85
N LEU A 41 16.38 6.35 15.01
CA LEU A 41 17.66 5.66 15.21
C LEU A 41 18.81 6.64 14.95
N ALA A 42 19.18 7.40 15.98
CA ALA A 42 20.32 8.32 15.97
C ALA A 42 21.67 7.57 16.02
N PHE A 43 21.97 6.76 15.01
CA PHE A 43 23.31 6.22 14.80
C PHE A 43 24.15 7.28 14.08
N GLY A 44 24.76 8.18 14.86
CA GLY A 44 25.73 9.15 14.37
C GLY A 44 27.07 8.99 15.08
N GLY A 45 28.16 9.40 14.44
CA GLY A 45 29.50 9.37 15.05
C GLY A 45 29.63 10.09 16.39
N ALA A 46 28.68 10.97 16.73
CA ALA A 46 28.55 11.59 18.05
C ALA A 46 28.11 10.62 19.17
N CYS A 47 27.32 9.58 18.86
CA CYS A 47 26.85 8.59 19.84
C CYS A 47 27.72 7.33 19.92
N ALA A 48 28.55 7.05 18.91
CA ALA A 48 29.29 5.79 18.79
C ALA A 48 30.73 5.84 19.37
N GLY A 49 31.21 7.02 19.79
CA GLY A 49 32.62 7.22 20.14
C GLY A 49 33.54 7.16 18.92
N ARG A 50 34.68 7.86 18.97
CA ARG A 50 35.55 8.11 17.79
C ARG A 50 36.04 6.84 17.05
N GLY A 51 36.02 5.68 17.69
CA GLY A 51 36.41 4.39 17.09
C GLY A 51 35.32 3.73 16.23
N HIS A 52 34.06 4.12 16.37
CA HIS A 52 32.92 3.51 15.65
C HIS A 52 32.13 4.50 14.80
N ALA A 53 32.58 5.76 14.70
CA ALA A 53 31.93 6.79 13.90
C ALA A 53 31.74 6.38 12.44
N SER A 54 32.79 5.89 11.78
CA SER A 54 32.71 5.40 10.40
C SER A 54 31.74 4.23 10.21
N ARG A 55 31.63 3.34 11.22
CA ARG A 55 30.72 2.20 11.21
C ARG A 55 29.27 2.62 11.50
N GLY A 56 29.07 3.64 12.34
CA GLY A 56 27.78 4.28 12.60
C GLY A 56 27.25 5.02 11.37
N ASP A 57 28.11 5.79 10.71
CA ASP A 57 27.74 6.49 9.48
C ASP A 57 27.42 5.51 8.34
N ALA A 58 28.20 4.43 8.21
CA ALA A 58 27.91 3.35 7.25
C ALA A 58 26.57 2.64 7.54
N LEU A 59 26.21 2.45 8.81
CA LEU A 59 24.90 1.92 9.20
C LEU A 59 23.78 2.90 8.85
N ARG A 60 23.97 4.18 9.16
CA ARG A 60 23.02 5.25 8.83
C ARG A 60 22.74 5.31 7.33
N CYS A 61 23.77 5.32 6.48
CA CYS A 61 23.59 5.32 5.02
C CYS A 61 22.79 4.10 4.52
N ARG A 62 22.98 2.92 5.11
CA ARG A 62 22.20 1.72 4.75
C ARG A 62 20.75 1.82 5.21
N LEU A 63 20.50 2.38 6.39
CA LEU A 63 19.14 2.62 6.89
C LEU A 63 18.42 3.68 6.05
N ASP A 64 19.09 4.76 5.66
CA ASP A 64 18.53 5.80 4.78
C ASP A 64 18.17 5.21 3.40
N ARG A 65 19.03 4.34 2.85
CA ARG A 65 18.73 3.61 1.61
C ARG A 65 17.51 2.70 1.77
N LEU A 66 17.46 1.92 2.84
CA LEU A 66 16.32 1.02 3.11
C LEU A 66 15.02 1.82 3.27
N ALA A 67 15.06 2.95 4.00
CA ALA A 67 13.93 3.85 4.13
C ALA A 67 13.45 4.35 2.76
N GLY A 68 14.38 4.73 1.88
CA GLY A 68 14.06 5.12 0.49
C GLY A 68 13.38 3.99 -0.30
N GLU A 69 13.90 2.77 -0.23
CA GLU A 69 13.31 1.59 -0.88
C GLU A 69 11.89 1.29 -0.34
N LEU A 70 11.70 1.39 0.98
CA LEU A 70 10.40 1.22 1.63
C LEU A 70 9.40 2.31 1.26
N SER A 71 9.82 3.58 1.15
CA SER A 71 8.95 4.67 0.69
C SER A 71 8.46 4.46 -0.74
N VAL A 72 9.29 3.89 -1.62
CA VAL A 72 8.87 3.52 -2.97
C VAL A 72 7.82 2.42 -2.92
N TRP A 73 8.00 1.42 -2.05
CA TRP A 73 7.04 0.33 -1.89
C TRP A 73 5.69 0.81 -1.33
N SER A 74 5.73 1.66 -0.29
CA SER A 74 4.54 2.32 0.28
C SER A 74 3.76 3.08 -0.81
N ARG A 75 4.45 3.93 -1.58
CA ARG A 75 3.82 4.66 -2.69
C ARG A 75 3.21 3.73 -3.72
N ALA A 76 3.90 2.65 -4.10
CA ALA A 76 3.38 1.68 -5.05
C ALA A 76 2.10 0.99 -4.53
N ALA A 77 2.04 0.66 -3.24
CA ALA A 77 0.85 0.10 -2.61
C ALA A 77 -0.34 1.08 -2.67
N VAL A 78 -0.12 2.37 -2.42
CA VAL A 78 -1.15 3.41 -2.58
C VAL A 78 -1.64 3.49 -4.03
N GLN A 79 -0.74 3.43 -5.01
CA GLN A 79 -1.12 3.47 -6.43
C GLN A 79 -1.95 2.25 -6.84
N ILE A 80 -1.60 1.06 -6.35
CA ILE A 80 -2.40 -0.17 -6.57
C ILE A 80 -3.79 0.00 -5.95
N ALA A 81 -3.87 0.46 -4.70
CA ALA A 81 -5.15 0.72 -4.04
C ALA A 81 -6.01 1.72 -4.82
N PHE A 82 -5.42 2.80 -5.32
CA PHE A 82 -6.11 3.77 -6.17
C PHE A 82 -6.64 3.15 -7.47
N ALA A 83 -5.81 2.37 -8.17
CA ALA A 83 -6.20 1.70 -9.41
C ALA A 83 -7.35 0.69 -9.19
N LEU A 84 -7.33 -0.06 -8.08
CA LEU A 84 -8.39 -0.99 -7.70
C LEU A 84 -9.72 -0.25 -7.47
N ARG A 85 -9.71 0.85 -6.70
CA ARG A 85 -10.90 1.67 -6.45
C ARG A 85 -11.45 2.28 -7.74
N ALA A 86 -10.59 2.81 -8.60
CA ALA A 86 -10.99 3.36 -9.90
C ALA A 86 -11.58 2.28 -10.83
N GLY A 87 -11.03 1.07 -10.81
CA GLY A 87 -11.58 -0.09 -11.54
C GLY A 87 -12.96 -0.49 -11.03
N ALA A 88 -13.10 -0.64 -9.71
CA ALA A 88 -14.36 -0.94 -9.03
C ALA A 88 -15.46 0.09 -9.35
N ASN A 89 -15.16 1.39 -9.28
CA ASN A 89 -16.11 2.45 -9.59
C ASN A 89 -16.59 2.39 -11.05
N ARG A 90 -15.68 2.20 -12.01
CA ARG A 90 -16.04 2.07 -13.43
C ARG A 90 -16.93 0.85 -13.70
N TYR A 91 -16.71 -0.24 -12.97
CA TYR A 91 -17.55 -1.44 -13.09
C TYR A 91 -18.96 -1.19 -12.53
N ALA A 92 -19.07 -0.53 -11.37
CA ALA A 92 -20.37 -0.14 -10.81
C ALA A 92 -21.16 0.77 -11.76
N GLU A 93 -20.51 1.76 -12.37
CA GLU A 93 -21.13 2.66 -13.35
C GLU A 93 -21.61 1.90 -14.61
N ALA A 94 -20.82 0.93 -15.09
CA ALA A 94 -21.19 0.10 -16.22
C ALA A 94 -22.42 -0.77 -15.91
N ASP A 95 -22.48 -1.39 -14.72
CA ASP A 95 -23.61 -2.20 -14.29
C ASP A 95 -24.90 -1.35 -14.16
N LEU A 96 -24.81 -0.15 -13.59
CA LEU A 96 -25.95 0.79 -13.50
C LEU A 96 -26.44 1.22 -14.89
N CYS A 97 -25.52 1.52 -15.81
CA CYS A 97 -25.85 1.91 -17.18
C CYS A 97 -26.51 0.75 -17.95
N ALA A 98 -26.04 -0.48 -17.77
CA ALA A 98 -26.66 -1.67 -18.35
C ALA A 98 -28.07 -1.90 -17.79
N ALA A 99 -28.25 -1.78 -16.47
CA ALA A 99 -29.57 -1.92 -15.83
C ALA A 99 -30.58 -0.89 -16.35
N ALA A 100 -30.17 0.37 -16.53
CA ALA A 100 -31.02 1.44 -17.05
C ALA A 100 -31.45 1.27 -18.52
N ARG A 101 -30.81 0.38 -19.29
CA ARG A 101 -31.15 0.10 -20.70
C ARG A 101 -32.08 -1.10 -20.88
N ILE A 102 -32.16 -1.97 -19.88
CA ILE A 102 -32.90 -3.24 -19.94
C ILE A 102 -34.23 -3.15 -19.15
N GLY A 103 -34.31 -2.25 -18.15
CA GLY A 103 -35.55 -1.90 -17.45
C GLY A 103 -36.38 -0.88 -18.21
#